data_AF-A0A3B9HH07-F1
#
_entry.id   AF-A0A3B9HH07-F1
#
_cell.length_a   1.000
_cell.length_b   1.000
_cell.length_c   1.000
_cell.angle_alpha   90.00
_cell.angle_beta   90.00
_cell.angle_gamma   90.00
#
_symmetry.space_group_name_H-M   'P 1'
#
loop_
_entity.id
_entity.type
_entity.pdbx_description
1 polymer ?
#
loop_
_entity_poly.entity_id
_entity_poly.type
_entity_poly.pdbx_seq_one_letter_code
_entity_poly.pdbx_strand_id
1 'polypeptide(L)'
;MAHSSSGLGHRPLKAEILSNSELPSEPTTELGARQSLEDYVIHLKNRGMSDRHISDLLVYLEKYCERLVNTCEHLSAKSAEKYLSKSNHLKPNSRAKYATYLKGFLNYLDIPFDLTVKVPKTLPEYVEVSEIEKIVEWIKNRKTYR
;
A
#
# COMPACT_ATOMS: atom_id res chain seq x y z
N MET A 1 -69.69 28.58 -8.72
CA MET A 1 -70.36 27.36 -8.25
C MET A 1 -69.43 26.19 -8.50
N ALA A 2 -69.10 25.48 -7.43
CA ALA A 2 -68.24 24.30 -7.42
C ALA A 2 -68.99 23.08 -7.92
N HIS A 3 -68.30 22.18 -8.65
CA HIS A 3 -68.62 20.76 -8.62
C HIS A 3 -67.31 19.95 -8.63
N SER A 4 -67.08 19.32 -7.48
CA SER A 4 -66.07 18.31 -7.20
C SER A 4 -66.63 16.92 -7.50
N SER A 5 -65.81 16.03 -8.08
CA SER A 5 -65.80 14.57 -7.91
C SER A 5 -64.89 13.96 -8.98
N SER A 6 -64.15 12.87 -8.83
CA SER A 6 -63.71 12.04 -7.71
C SER A 6 -62.73 11.03 -8.31
N GLY A 7 -61.68 10.66 -7.57
CA GLY A 7 -61.07 9.32 -7.63
C GLY A 7 -60.18 8.97 -8.83
N LEU A 8 -58.87 8.95 -8.60
CA LEU A 8 -58.06 7.73 -8.66
C LEU A 8 -56.66 8.07 -8.14
N GLY A 9 -56.36 7.60 -6.94
CA GLY A 9 -55.06 7.78 -6.31
C GLY A 9 -54.00 6.97 -7.03
N HIS A 10 -52.88 7.61 -7.34
CA HIS A 10 -51.58 6.94 -7.39
C HIS A 10 -50.52 7.90 -6.87
N ARG A 11 -50.14 7.67 -5.60
CA ARG A 11 -48.85 8.11 -5.04
C ARG A 11 -47.78 7.06 -5.40
N PRO A 12 -46.49 7.41 -5.26
CA PRO A 12 -45.48 7.24 -6.29
C PRO A 12 -44.84 5.86 -6.29
N LEU A 13 -44.44 5.38 -7.48
CA LEU A 13 -43.47 4.30 -7.56
C LEU A 13 -42.07 4.90 -7.35
N LYS A 14 -41.64 4.86 -6.09
CA LYS A 14 -40.24 4.67 -5.72
C LYS A 14 -39.75 3.45 -6.50
N ALA A 15 -38.90 3.66 -7.50
CA ALA A 15 -38.02 2.60 -7.98
C ALA A 15 -36.71 2.75 -7.20
N GLU A 16 -36.71 2.18 -5.99
CA GLU A 16 -35.47 1.70 -5.38
C GLU A 16 -34.98 0.56 -6.26
N ILE A 17 -34.02 0.83 -7.14
CA ILE A 17 -33.15 -0.24 -7.67
C ILE A 17 -31.97 -0.32 -6.71
N LEU A 18 -32.25 -0.91 -5.55
CA LEU A 18 -31.26 -1.69 -4.81
C LEU A 18 -31.05 -2.97 -5.61
N SER A 19 -30.15 -2.92 -6.58
CA SER A 19 -29.43 -4.12 -6.99
C SER A 19 -28.02 -3.94 -6.49
N ASN A 20 -27.80 -4.53 -5.33
CA ASN A 20 -26.51 -4.98 -4.84
C ASN A 20 -25.74 -5.59 -6.01
N SER A 21 -24.84 -4.84 -6.63
CA SER A 21 -23.70 -5.46 -7.28
C SER A 21 -22.76 -5.86 -6.15
N GLU A 22 -22.97 -7.10 -5.74
CA GLU A 22 -22.08 -7.90 -4.92
C GLU A 22 -20.62 -7.52 -5.22
N LEU A 23 -19.89 -7.15 -4.17
CA LEU A 23 -18.47 -7.45 -4.11
C LEU A 23 -18.29 -8.89 -4.64
N PRO A 24 -17.44 -9.14 -5.65
CA PRO A 24 -16.90 -10.46 -5.79
C PRO A 24 -15.94 -10.65 -4.61
N SER A 25 -16.48 -11.05 -3.46
CA SER A 25 -15.74 -11.82 -2.48
C SER A 25 -15.55 -13.23 -3.04
N GLU A 26 -14.94 -13.32 -4.23
CA GLU A 26 -14.43 -14.59 -4.71
C GLU A 26 -13.20 -14.92 -3.86
N PRO A 27 -13.06 -16.17 -3.40
CA PRO A 27 -11.81 -16.61 -2.81
C PRO A 27 -10.73 -16.36 -3.84
N THR A 28 -9.80 -15.45 -3.57
CA THR A 28 -8.62 -15.30 -4.41
C THR A 28 -7.84 -16.61 -4.31
N THR A 29 -8.12 -17.52 -5.23
CA THR A 29 -7.39 -18.76 -5.46
C THR A 29 -5.91 -18.40 -5.60
N GLU A 30 -4.99 -19.30 -5.25
CA GLU A 30 -3.53 -19.08 -5.33
C GLU A 30 -3.09 -18.35 -6.62
N LEU A 31 -3.72 -18.70 -7.75
CA LEU A 31 -3.53 -18.06 -9.04
C LEU A 31 -3.85 -16.55 -9.06
N GLY A 32 -4.91 -16.13 -8.37
CA GLY A 32 -5.37 -14.74 -8.35
C GLY A 32 -4.45 -13.81 -7.56
N ALA A 33 -3.82 -14.27 -6.47
CA ALA A 33 -2.91 -13.44 -5.69
C ALA A 33 -1.60 -13.19 -6.45
N ARG A 34 -1.10 -14.23 -7.15
CA ARG A 34 0.07 -14.12 -8.02
C ARG A 34 -0.20 -13.23 -9.23
N GLN A 35 -1.33 -13.43 -9.91
CA GLN A 35 -1.72 -12.59 -11.05
C GLN A 35 -1.86 -11.12 -10.64
N SER A 36 -2.52 -10.86 -9.51
CA SER A 36 -2.67 -9.51 -8.96
C SER A 36 -1.32 -8.84 -8.72
N LEU A 37 -0.32 -9.59 -8.25
CA LEU A 37 1.03 -9.07 -8.03
C LEU A 37 1.75 -8.77 -9.36
N GLU A 38 1.62 -9.63 -10.36
CA GLU A 38 2.20 -9.41 -11.70
C GLU A 38 1.60 -8.16 -12.36
N ASP A 39 0.27 -8.01 -12.30
CA ASP A 39 -0.44 -6.84 -12.82
C ASP A 39 -0.01 -5.56 -12.08
N TYR A 40 0.15 -5.64 -10.76
CA TYR A 40 0.65 -4.53 -9.96
C TYR A 40 2.09 -4.13 -10.33
N VAL A 41 2.96 -5.10 -10.62
CA VAL A 41 4.34 -4.82 -11.07
C VAL A 41 4.34 -4.12 -12.42
N ILE A 42 3.49 -4.54 -13.36
CA ILE A 42 3.30 -3.85 -14.65
C ILE A 42 2.82 -2.41 -14.41
N HIS A 43 1.85 -2.22 -13.52
CA HIS A 43 1.38 -0.89 -13.13
C HIS A 43 2.51 -0.01 -12.56
N LEU A 44 3.38 -0.55 -11.70
CA LEU A 44 4.52 0.21 -11.16
C LEU A 44 5.55 0.58 -12.23
N LYS A 45 5.82 -0.31 -13.20
CA LYS A 45 6.69 -0.02 -14.35
C LYS A 45 6.13 1.11 -15.21
N ASN A 46 4.82 1.08 -15.49
CA ASN A 46 4.14 2.12 -16.26
C ASN A 46 4.16 3.49 -15.54
N ARG A 47 4.29 3.51 -14.20
CA ARG A 47 4.46 4.73 -13.40
C ARG A 47 5.90 5.28 -13.38
N GLY A 48 6.86 4.59 -14.00
CA GLY A 48 8.26 5.00 -14.01
C GLY A 48 9.00 4.77 -12.69
N MET A 49 8.56 3.81 -11.88
CA MET A 49 9.27 3.44 -10.65
C MET A 49 10.61 2.77 -10.98
N SER A 50 11.63 2.97 -10.14
CA SER A 50 12.95 2.38 -10.38
C SER A 50 12.96 0.86 -10.24
N ASP A 51 13.73 0.16 -11.07
CA ASP A 51 13.85 -1.30 -11.04
C ASP A 51 14.29 -1.80 -9.67
N ARG A 52 15.23 -1.10 -9.02
CA ARG A 52 15.67 -1.46 -7.66
C ARG A 52 14.52 -1.42 -6.66
N HIS A 53 13.66 -0.42 -6.74
CA HIS A 53 12.49 -0.32 -5.85
C HIS A 53 11.50 -1.44 -6.13
N ILE A 54 11.21 -1.70 -7.41
CA ILE A 54 10.30 -2.76 -7.84
C ILE A 54 10.82 -4.12 -7.36
N SER A 55 12.11 -4.42 -7.52
CA SER A 55 12.72 -5.67 -7.05
C SER A 55 12.64 -5.85 -5.54
N ASP A 56 13.00 -4.82 -4.76
CA ASP A 56 12.88 -4.86 -3.30
C ASP A 56 11.44 -5.12 -2.83
N LEU A 57 10.47 -4.49 -3.50
CA LEU A 57 9.04 -4.63 -3.22
C LEU A 57 8.53 -6.03 -3.60
N LEU A 58 8.93 -6.52 -4.77
CA LEU A 58 8.52 -7.82 -5.31
C LEU A 58 8.99 -8.96 -4.39
N VAL A 59 10.25 -8.96 -3.95
CA VAL A 59 10.77 -9.95 -2.99
C VAL A 59 9.96 -9.99 -1.69
N TYR A 60 9.45 -8.84 -1.24
CA TYR A 60 8.64 -8.76 -0.04
C TYR A 60 7.20 -9.25 -0.28
N LEU A 61 6.56 -8.80 -1.37
CA LEU A 61 5.17 -9.14 -1.67
C LEU A 61 4.98 -10.57 -2.15
N GLU A 62 5.95 -11.17 -2.83
CA GLU A 62 5.92 -12.59 -3.19
C GLU A 62 5.85 -13.46 -1.93
N LYS A 63 6.68 -13.18 -0.93
CA LYS A 63 6.66 -13.89 0.36
C LYS A 63 5.36 -13.68 1.13
N TYR A 64 4.71 -12.53 0.94
CA TYR A 64 3.39 -12.29 1.50
C TYR A 64 2.34 -13.16 0.80
N CYS A 65 2.30 -13.16 -0.54
CA CYS A 65 1.37 -13.99 -1.31
C CYS A 65 1.57 -15.48 -1.05
N GLU A 66 2.82 -15.96 -1.05
CA GLU A 66 3.17 -17.34 -0.70
C GLU A 66 2.68 -17.71 0.70
N ARG A 67 2.79 -16.78 1.67
CA ARG A 67 2.28 -17.01 3.02
C ARG A 67 0.76 -17.17 3.03
N LEU A 68 0.04 -16.35 2.26
CA LEU A 68 -1.43 -16.42 2.18
C LEU A 68 -1.88 -17.77 1.64
N VAL A 69 -1.23 -18.24 0.57
CA VAL A 69 -1.49 -19.57 -0.02
C VAL A 69 -1.29 -20.66 1.02
N ASN A 70 -0.16 -20.63 1.73
CA ASN A 70 0.16 -21.62 2.77
C ASN A 70 -0.81 -21.61 3.96
N THR A 71 -1.43 -20.46 4.27
CA THR A 71 -2.39 -20.34 5.38
C THR A 71 -3.85 -20.36 4.95
N CYS A 72 -4.13 -20.54 3.65
CA CYS A 72 -5.45 -20.39 3.04
C CYS A 72 -6.14 -19.07 3.47
N GLU A 73 -5.37 -17.98 3.57
CA GLU A 73 -5.87 -16.64 3.92
C GLU A 73 -6.10 -15.79 2.66
N HIS A 74 -7.03 -14.83 2.73
CA HIS A 74 -7.33 -13.93 1.62
C HIS A 74 -6.53 -12.62 1.68
N LEU A 75 -6.39 -11.97 0.52
CA LEU A 75 -5.90 -10.59 0.43
C LEU A 75 -6.87 -9.68 1.18
N SER A 76 -6.42 -9.13 2.30
CA SER A 76 -7.22 -8.26 3.15
C SER A 76 -6.31 -7.41 4.02
N ALA A 77 -6.85 -6.29 4.50
CA ALA A 77 -6.14 -5.44 5.45
C ALA A 77 -5.68 -6.24 6.69
N LYS A 78 -6.52 -7.17 7.18
CA LYS A 78 -6.23 -8.00 8.36
C LYS A 78 -5.07 -8.98 8.12
N SER A 79 -5.04 -9.65 6.97
CA SER A 79 -3.94 -10.59 6.66
C SER A 79 -2.62 -9.83 6.43
N ALA A 80 -2.67 -8.65 5.81
CA ALA A 80 -1.51 -7.78 5.65
C ALA A 80 -0.98 -7.24 6.98
N GLU A 81 -1.86 -6.81 7.90
CA GLU A 81 -1.46 -6.37 9.24
C GLU A 81 -0.83 -7.53 10.04
N LYS A 82 -1.45 -8.71 9.99
CA LYS A 82 -0.91 -9.93 10.58
C LYS A 82 0.46 -10.28 10.00
N TYR A 83 0.64 -10.14 8.69
CA TYR A 83 1.95 -10.37 8.06
C TYR A 83 2.99 -9.34 8.50
N LEU A 84 2.62 -8.06 8.52
CA LEU A 84 3.50 -6.98 8.95
C LEU A 84 3.93 -7.12 10.41
N SER A 85 3.08 -7.67 11.28
CA SER A 85 3.40 -7.91 12.70
C SER A 85 4.68 -8.76 12.90
N LYS A 86 5.00 -9.63 11.93
CA LYS A 86 6.24 -10.43 11.95
C LYS A 86 7.50 -9.59 11.84
N SER A 87 7.39 -8.36 11.33
CA SER A 87 8.49 -7.41 11.17
C SER A 87 8.59 -6.40 12.31
N ASN A 88 7.89 -6.60 13.43
CA ASN A 88 7.91 -5.69 14.58
C ASN A 88 9.31 -5.55 15.23
N HIS A 89 10.17 -6.54 15.07
CA HIS A 89 11.55 -6.53 15.56
C HIS A 89 12.51 -5.69 14.69
N LEU A 90 12.06 -5.22 13.53
CA LEU A 90 12.90 -4.45 12.61
C LEU A 90 12.99 -2.98 13.01
N LYS A 91 14.05 -2.33 12.52
CA LYS A 91 14.20 -0.88 12.65
C LYS A 91 12.96 -0.16 12.07
N PRO A 92 12.52 0.95 12.67
CA PRO A 92 11.30 1.64 12.24
C PRO A 92 11.27 2.03 10.74
N ASN A 93 12.40 2.44 10.16
CA ASN A 93 12.49 2.74 8.72
C ASN A 93 12.20 1.53 7.83
N SER A 94 12.73 0.35 8.17
CA SER A 94 12.48 -0.88 7.42
C SER A 94 11.01 -1.30 7.54
N ARG A 95 10.44 -1.19 8.74
CA ARG A 95 9.01 -1.50 8.97
C ARG A 95 8.10 -0.52 8.24
N ALA A 96 8.43 0.77 8.22
CA ALA A 96 7.71 1.77 7.45
C ALA A 96 7.74 1.45 5.94
N LYS A 97 8.91 1.05 5.41
CA LYS A 97 9.06 0.62 4.02
C LYS A 97 8.11 -0.55 3.68
N TYR A 98 8.07 -1.58 4.53
CA TYR A 98 7.19 -2.73 4.33
C TYR A 98 5.71 -2.38 4.42
N ALA A 99 5.32 -1.51 5.35
CA ALA A 99 3.94 -1.01 5.42
C ALA A 99 3.56 -0.25 4.14
N THR A 100 4.46 0.56 3.58
CA THR A 100 4.24 1.25 2.30
C THR A 100 4.06 0.26 1.14
N TYR A 101 4.84 -0.83 1.10
CA TYR A 101 4.70 -1.85 0.05
C TYR A 101 3.32 -2.52 0.10
N LEU A 102 2.87 -2.94 1.29
CA LEU A 102 1.55 -3.51 1.50
C LEU A 102 0.45 -2.50 1.16
N LYS A 103 0.58 -1.25 1.61
CA LYS A 103 -0.37 -0.18 1.33
C LYS A 103 -0.55 0.04 -0.17
N GLY A 104 0.55 0.15 -0.91
CA GLY A 104 0.51 0.36 -2.35
C GLY A 104 -0.18 -0.79 -3.09
N PHE A 105 0.16 -2.03 -2.73
CA PHE A 105 -0.42 -3.21 -3.36
C PHE A 105 -1.90 -3.39 -3.04
N LEU A 106 -2.29 -3.24 -1.77
CA LEU A 106 -3.70 -3.37 -1.37
C LEU A 106 -4.57 -2.24 -1.96
N ASN A 107 -4.06 -1.01 -1.98
CA ASN A 107 -4.78 0.10 -2.59
C ASN A 107 -4.95 -0.08 -4.11
N TYR A 108 -4.00 -0.74 -4.79
CA TYR A 108 -4.15 -1.09 -6.21
C TYR A 108 -5.31 -2.06 -6.46
N LEU A 109 -5.63 -2.90 -5.47
CA LEU A 109 -6.75 -3.84 -5.50
C LEU A 109 -8.04 -3.27 -4.88
N ASP A 110 -8.11 -1.95 -4.68
CA ASP A 110 -9.21 -1.26 -4.00
C ASP A 110 -9.48 -1.73 -2.56
N ILE A 111 -8.46 -2.29 -1.89
CA ILE A 111 -8.53 -2.70 -0.48
C ILE A 111 -7.90 -1.60 0.40
N PRO A 112 -8.68 -0.89 1.22
CA PRO A 112 -8.14 0.17 2.06
C PRO A 112 -7.20 -0.40 3.14
N PHE A 113 -6.01 0.21 3.28
CA PHE A 113 -5.01 -0.16 4.27
C PHE A 113 -4.43 1.07 5.00
N ASP A 114 -5.08 1.46 6.09
CA ASP A 114 -4.79 2.66 6.86
C ASP A 114 -3.94 2.42 8.12
N LEU A 115 -2.90 1.58 7.99
CA LEU A 115 -2.00 1.33 9.10
C LEU A 115 -0.96 2.47 9.23
N THR A 116 -0.98 3.15 10.38
CA THR A 116 0.06 4.14 10.73
C THR A 116 1.28 3.46 11.35
N VAL A 117 2.43 3.53 10.68
CA VAL A 117 3.72 3.09 11.24
C VAL A 117 4.53 4.30 11.69
N LYS A 118 5.14 4.23 12.88
CA LYS A 118 6.04 5.27 13.38
C LYS A 118 7.23 5.41 12.44
N VAL A 119 7.29 6.53 11.72
CA VAL A 119 8.46 6.92 10.91
C VAL A 119 9.37 7.79 11.78
N PRO A 120 10.63 7.39 12.02
CA PRO A 120 11.63 8.26 12.64
C PRO A 120 11.74 9.58 11.88
N LYS A 121 11.70 10.70 12.59
CA LYS A 121 12.04 12.00 12.00
C LYS A 121 13.53 11.99 11.69
N THR A 122 13.89 11.99 10.40
CA THR A 122 15.27 12.13 9.93
C THR A 122 15.57 13.60 9.66
N LEU A 123 15.35 14.47 10.64
CA LEU A 123 15.99 15.78 10.57
C LEU A 123 17.49 15.52 10.74
N PRO A 124 18.33 15.88 9.76
CA PRO A 124 19.77 15.86 9.98
C PRO A 124 20.06 16.74 11.19
N GLU A 125 20.96 16.27 12.06
CA GLU A 125 21.50 17.12 13.11
C GLU A 125 22.18 18.32 12.43
N TYR A 126 21.96 19.53 12.96
CA TYR A 126 22.56 20.73 12.41
C TYR A 126 24.09 20.55 12.41
N VAL A 127 24.70 20.66 11.23
CA VAL A 127 26.15 20.56 11.09
C VAL A 127 26.72 21.96 11.23
N GLU A 128 27.53 22.18 12.26
CA GLU A 128 28.21 23.45 12.47
C GLU A 128 29.19 23.74 11.32
N VAL A 129 29.33 25.01 10.94
CA VAL A 129 30.27 25.42 9.86
C VAL A 129 31.71 24.96 10.17
N SER A 130 32.08 24.95 11.45
CA SER A 130 33.39 24.46 11.90
C SER A 130 33.62 22.97 11.64
N GLU A 131 32.58 22.14 11.62
CA GLU A 131 32.68 20.72 11.27
C GLU A 131 32.82 20.53 9.76
N ILE A 132 32.14 21.38 8.98
CA ILE A 132 32.30 21.45 7.52
C ILE A 132 33.76 21.81 7.18
N GLU A 133 34.33 22.80 7.86
CA GLU A 133 35.72 23.24 7.66
C GLU A 133 36.72 22.13 7.97
N LYS A 134 36.51 21.36 9.07
CA LYS A 134 37.35 20.20 9.40
C LYS A 134 37.33 19.12 8.31
N ILE A 135 36.17 18.85 7.72
CA ILE A 135 36.03 17.89 6.61
C ILE A 135 36.77 18.41 5.38
N VAL A 136 36.60 19.70 5.05
CA VAL A 136 37.28 20.34 3.91
C VAL A 136 38.80 20.28 4.08
N GLU A 137 39.31 20.60 5.27
CA GLU A 137 40.74 20.56 5.57
C GLU A 137 41.28 19.13 5.53
N TRP A 138 40.53 18.16 6.06
CA TRP A 138 40.88 16.74 5.96
C TRP A 138 40.97 16.26 4.52
N ILE A 139 40.04 16.64 3.64
CA ILE A 139 40.07 16.29 2.21
C ILE A 139 41.30 16.91 1.54
N LYS A 140 41.58 18.20 1.78
CA LYS A 140 42.75 18.90 1.20
C LYS A 140 44.07 18.26 1.61
N ASN A 141 44.16 17.80 2.85
CA ASN A 141 45.38 17.24 3.42
C ASN A 141 45.49 15.72 3.21
N ARG A 142 44.48 15.08 2.61
CA ARG A 142 44.50 13.63 2.35
C ARG A 142 45.51 13.32 1.25
N LYS A 143 46.67 12.78 1.63
CA LYS A 143 47.65 12.26 0.69
C LYS A 143 47.07 11.04 -0.03
N THR A 144 46.72 11.20 -1.29
CA THR A 144 46.52 10.07 -2.20
C THR A 144 47.89 9.55 -2.62
N TYR A 145 48.30 8.40 -2.09
CA TYR A 145 49.46 7.69 -2.61
C TYR A 145 49.13 7.26 -4.05
N ARG A 146 50.04 7.55 -4.97
CA ARG A 146 49.93 7.28 -6.40
C ARG A 146 50.60 5.96 -6.74
#